data_AF-A0A812VED6-F1
#
_entry.id   AF-A0A812VED6-F1
#
_cell.length_a   1.000
_cell.length_b   1.000
_cell.length_c   1.000
_cell.angle_alpha   90.00
_cell.angle_beta   90.00
_cell.angle_gamma   90.00
#
_symmetry.space_group_name_H-M   'P 1'
#
loop_
_entity.id
_entity.type
_entity.pdbx_description
1 polymer ?
#
loop_
_entity_poly.entity_id
_entity_poly.type
_entity_poly.pdbx_seq_one_letter_code
_entity_poly.pdbx_strand_id
1 'polypeptide(L)'
;MQWLFLVLALTGTAADFYEPCTPDQALQALSKVQAMDPVSDEFDMFCQACSDAQVCCGCFSGVLGLLKGVRHELATLKVLRQVDVQKLRNMSARLGKYQVKLRRGPETPGLATLARARAALRKKFADAQSTYQFTSGVALRLADERDLGFRGDKTASLMSEMFWYFKEEQTMPVYNLLVQNHNTCLPDIFAGKCEQRHFSIFEEFPSMQGPAEDGFMLDFLGISMPIDADCQKKQFMLLAPGRTMQCQYYQAGMTLPRVWPVLDEEYLEWADSLTTAVQAAQAGRPFRMAELGSGPYGIWAMRAAKAFVKHAAPDLPCELLLVEPFALGDGSLLRTHTAMNLPPNRCKFVVHTEPVNTNDQVKALLGSGVWDLVDVDVDGAEQTMLPGLFGWLSTRVRRLHLSTHSRQIHWDFMEGLQRDGWEVQAHYPTLSLVGLEDKGLGRFLNCDGHISALPRFWQWR
;
A
#
# COMPACT_ATOMS: atom_id res chain seq x y z
N MET A 1 22.65 -34.79 -40.60
CA MET A 1 21.29 -35.35 -40.79
C MET A 1 20.70 -35.72 -39.43
N GLN A 2 20.56 -34.72 -38.54
CA GLN A 2 20.06 -34.86 -37.16
C GLN A 2 19.46 -33.51 -36.72
N TRP A 3 18.52 -33.03 -37.53
CA TRP A 3 17.69 -31.85 -37.29
C TRP A 3 16.34 -32.16 -37.93
N LEU A 4 15.41 -32.82 -37.22
CA LEU A 4 13.98 -32.86 -37.61
C LEU A 4 12.98 -33.43 -36.57
N PHE A 5 13.27 -33.49 -35.26
CA PHE A 5 12.30 -34.06 -34.31
C PHE A 5 11.96 -33.22 -33.07
N LEU A 6 12.27 -31.91 -33.05
CA LEU A 6 11.96 -31.04 -31.91
C LEU A 6 11.14 -29.78 -32.26
N VAL A 7 10.22 -29.89 -33.22
CA VAL A 7 9.30 -28.79 -33.62
C VAL A 7 7.81 -29.17 -33.48
N LEU A 8 7.46 -30.34 -32.95
CA LEU A 8 6.06 -30.80 -32.84
C LEU A 8 5.47 -30.84 -31.42
N ALA A 9 5.85 -29.90 -30.54
CA ALA A 9 5.24 -29.76 -29.20
C ALA A 9 4.83 -28.31 -28.84
N LEU A 10 4.66 -27.43 -29.83
CA LEU A 10 4.18 -26.03 -29.63
C LEU A 10 2.88 -25.71 -30.38
N THR A 11 2.03 -26.72 -30.65
CA THR A 11 0.60 -26.48 -30.88
C THR A 11 -0.11 -26.52 -29.54
N GLY A 12 -0.14 -25.37 -28.87
CA GLY A 12 -0.95 -25.18 -27.67
C GLY A 12 -2.43 -25.34 -28.01
N THR A 13 -2.97 -26.54 -27.84
CA THR A 13 -4.40 -26.72 -27.68
C THR A 13 -4.77 -26.14 -26.31
N ALA A 14 -5.76 -25.26 -26.28
CA ALA A 14 -6.43 -24.93 -25.03
C ALA A 14 -6.82 -26.27 -24.37
N ALA A 15 -6.52 -26.45 -23.08
CA ALA A 15 -7.04 -27.60 -22.36
C ALA A 15 -8.57 -27.42 -22.25
N ASP A 16 -9.29 -27.94 -23.23
CA ASP A 16 -10.75 -27.99 -23.21
C ASP A 16 -11.14 -29.12 -22.25
N PHE A 17 -11.64 -28.78 -21.07
CA PHE A 17 -12.23 -29.75 -20.15
C PHE A 17 -13.64 -30.11 -20.64
N TYR A 18 -13.85 -31.38 -20.96
CA TYR A 18 -15.13 -31.96 -21.33
C TYR A 18 -15.56 -32.97 -20.26
N GLU A 19 -16.73 -32.77 -19.64
CA GLU A 19 -17.75 -33.82 -19.33
C GLU A 19 -18.89 -33.28 -18.42
N PRO A 20 -20.09 -33.90 -18.45
CA PRO A 20 -21.33 -33.24 -18.03
C PRO A 20 -21.61 -33.40 -16.54
N CYS A 21 -22.04 -32.29 -15.93
CA CYS A 21 -22.68 -32.28 -14.62
C CYS A 21 -24.18 -32.06 -14.73
N THR A 22 -24.94 -32.70 -13.84
CA THR A 22 -26.32 -32.32 -13.57
C THR A 22 -26.37 -30.95 -12.86
N PRO A 23 -27.48 -30.21 -12.97
CA PRO A 23 -27.65 -28.94 -12.27
C PRO A 23 -27.42 -29.01 -10.75
N ASP A 24 -27.82 -30.10 -10.11
CA ASP A 24 -27.65 -30.30 -8.66
C ASP A 24 -26.19 -30.51 -8.28
N GLN A 25 -25.43 -31.26 -9.08
CA GLN A 25 -23.99 -31.43 -8.90
C GLN A 25 -23.25 -30.10 -9.02
N ALA A 26 -23.65 -29.25 -9.99
CA ALA A 26 -23.07 -27.93 -10.17
C ALA A 26 -23.37 -26.97 -9.01
N LEU A 27 -24.58 -27.04 -8.44
CA LEU A 27 -24.96 -26.21 -7.28
C LEU A 27 -24.28 -26.67 -5.99
N GLN A 28 -24.14 -27.99 -5.77
CA GLN A 28 -23.40 -28.52 -4.62
C GLN A 28 -21.91 -28.19 -4.70
N ALA A 29 -21.30 -28.33 -5.89
CA ALA A 29 -19.92 -27.93 -6.11
C ALA A 29 -19.73 -26.43 -5.85
N LEU A 30 -20.64 -25.58 -6.35
CA LEU A 30 -20.60 -24.13 -6.09
C LEU A 30 -20.70 -23.81 -4.60
N SER A 31 -21.66 -24.41 -3.88
CA SER A 31 -21.84 -24.15 -2.45
C SER A 31 -20.60 -24.51 -1.63
N LYS A 32 -19.91 -25.61 -1.99
CA LYS A 32 -18.66 -26.00 -1.34
C LYS A 32 -17.52 -25.03 -1.70
N VAL A 33 -17.36 -24.72 -2.98
CA VAL A 33 -16.32 -23.81 -3.50
C VAL A 33 -16.52 -22.35 -3.06
N GLN A 34 -17.75 -21.93 -2.75
CA GLN A 34 -18.04 -20.58 -2.27
C GLN A 34 -17.35 -20.31 -0.92
N ALA A 35 -17.34 -21.31 -0.04
CA ALA A 35 -16.74 -21.24 1.29
C ALA A 35 -15.23 -21.52 1.31
N MET A 36 -14.69 -22.12 0.24
CA MET A 36 -13.28 -22.47 0.14
C MET A 36 -12.45 -21.32 -0.42
N ASP A 37 -11.25 -21.14 0.14
CA ASP A 37 -10.22 -20.31 -0.46
C ASP A 37 -9.68 -21.02 -1.72
N PRO A 38 -9.78 -20.41 -2.93
CA PRO A 38 -9.33 -21.00 -4.19
C PRO A 38 -7.82 -21.27 -4.24
N VAL A 39 -7.05 -20.81 -3.25
CA VAL A 39 -5.63 -21.08 -3.14
C VAL A 39 -5.24 -22.06 -2.00
N SER A 40 -6.22 -22.63 -1.28
CA SER A 40 -6.00 -23.57 -0.16
C SER A 40 -5.74 -25.02 -0.58
N ASP A 41 -5.07 -25.78 0.29
CA ASP A 41 -4.91 -27.24 0.13
C ASP A 41 -6.26 -27.97 0.18
N GLU A 42 -7.25 -27.43 0.90
CA GLU A 42 -8.62 -27.97 0.94
C GLU A 42 -9.30 -27.89 -0.43
N PHE A 43 -9.16 -26.74 -1.12
CA PHE A 43 -9.65 -26.57 -2.48
C PHE A 43 -8.92 -27.49 -3.48
N ASP A 44 -7.60 -27.67 -3.29
CA ASP A 44 -6.79 -28.60 -4.09
C ASP A 44 -7.21 -30.07 -3.87
N MET A 45 -7.42 -30.49 -2.62
CA MET A 45 -7.91 -31.83 -2.29
C MET A 45 -9.33 -32.06 -2.80
N PHE A 46 -10.22 -31.07 -2.68
CA PHE A 46 -11.56 -31.13 -3.27
C PHE A 46 -11.48 -31.39 -4.78
N CYS A 47 -10.50 -30.78 -5.46
CA CYS A 47 -10.27 -31.01 -6.87
C CYS A 47 -9.49 -32.25 -7.27
N GLN A 48 -8.68 -32.81 -6.38
CA GLN A 48 -7.95 -34.06 -6.62
C GLN A 48 -8.78 -35.30 -6.30
N ALA A 49 -9.61 -35.24 -5.24
CA ALA A 49 -10.56 -36.29 -4.87
C ALA A 49 -11.71 -36.47 -5.90
N CYS A 50 -11.73 -35.62 -6.93
CA CYS A 50 -12.70 -35.65 -8.00
C CYS A 50 -12.53 -36.79 -9.03
N SER A 51 -11.59 -37.72 -8.82
CA SER A 51 -11.41 -38.89 -9.68
C SER A 51 -12.49 -39.96 -9.51
N ASP A 52 -13.18 -40.01 -8.36
CA ASP A 52 -13.97 -41.20 -7.98
C ASP A 52 -15.43 -40.93 -7.52
N ALA A 53 -15.97 -39.71 -7.65
CA ALA A 53 -17.30 -39.38 -7.12
C ALA A 53 -18.26 -38.61 -8.05
N GLN A 54 -19.56 -38.91 -7.89
CA GLN A 54 -20.77 -38.39 -8.55
C GLN A 54 -21.02 -36.86 -8.42
N VAL A 55 -20.03 -36.03 -8.07
CA VAL A 55 -20.22 -34.59 -7.76
C VAL A 55 -19.32 -33.68 -8.64
N CYS A 56 -18.53 -34.24 -9.55
CA CYS A 56 -17.45 -33.48 -10.17
C CYS A 56 -17.80 -32.86 -11.52
N CYS A 57 -18.03 -31.54 -11.50
CA CYS A 57 -18.12 -30.72 -12.69
C CYS A 57 -16.71 -30.26 -13.08
N GLY A 58 -15.93 -31.16 -13.69
CA GLY A 58 -14.61 -30.87 -14.27
C GLY A 58 -13.71 -30.08 -13.33
N CYS A 59 -13.05 -30.74 -12.37
CA CYS A 59 -12.22 -29.99 -11.45
C CYS A 59 -10.98 -29.41 -12.12
N PHE A 60 -10.61 -28.24 -11.59
CA PHE A 60 -9.63 -27.27 -12.07
C PHE A 60 -8.18 -27.77 -12.02
N SER A 61 -7.94 -29.08 -12.08
CA SER A 61 -6.64 -29.73 -11.87
C SER A 61 -5.52 -29.15 -12.74
N GLY A 62 -5.82 -28.75 -13.98
CA GLY A 62 -4.85 -28.09 -14.86
C GLY A 62 -4.46 -26.68 -14.41
N VAL A 63 -5.41 -25.90 -13.89
CA VAL A 63 -5.19 -24.55 -13.36
C VAL A 63 -4.49 -24.63 -12.00
N LEU A 64 -4.94 -25.54 -11.13
CA LEU A 64 -4.34 -25.80 -9.83
C LEU A 64 -2.93 -26.37 -9.94
N GLY A 65 -2.69 -27.28 -10.89
CA GLY A 65 -1.34 -27.77 -11.20
C GLY A 65 -0.43 -26.66 -11.71
N LEU A 66 -0.95 -25.72 -12.52
CA LEU A 66 -0.18 -24.56 -12.95
C LEU A 66 0.07 -23.58 -11.79
N LEU A 67 -0.92 -23.33 -10.93
CA LEU A 67 -0.80 -22.50 -9.73
C LEU A 67 0.24 -23.08 -8.77
N LYS A 68 0.18 -24.39 -8.50
CA LYS A 68 1.15 -25.12 -7.69
C LYS A 68 2.55 -25.05 -8.30
N GLY A 69 2.66 -25.22 -9.62
CA GLY A 69 3.91 -25.06 -10.33
C GLY A 69 4.49 -23.66 -10.18
N VAL A 70 3.66 -22.62 -10.29
CA VAL A 70 4.14 -21.24 -10.18
C VAL A 70 4.52 -20.92 -8.76
N ARG A 71 3.73 -21.35 -7.76
CA ARG A 71 4.12 -21.26 -6.35
C ARG A 71 5.44 -21.96 -6.09
N HIS A 72 5.65 -23.13 -6.69
CA HIS A 72 6.91 -23.85 -6.58
C HIS A 72 8.07 -23.05 -7.19
N GLU A 73 7.92 -22.51 -8.40
CA GLU A 73 8.96 -21.65 -8.99
C GLU A 73 9.21 -20.38 -8.18
N LEU A 74 8.16 -19.74 -7.64
CA LEU A 74 8.25 -18.58 -6.75
C LEU A 74 8.91 -18.92 -5.40
N ALA A 75 8.68 -20.12 -4.87
CA ALA A 75 9.34 -20.61 -3.65
C ALA A 75 10.81 -20.96 -3.91
N THR A 76 11.13 -21.51 -5.08
CA THR A 76 12.51 -21.75 -5.53
C THR A 76 13.27 -20.43 -5.72
N LEU A 77 12.58 -19.41 -6.24
CA LEU A 77 13.00 -18.00 -6.27
C LEU A 77 13.52 -17.52 -4.90
N LYS A 78 12.73 -17.76 -3.83
CA LYS A 78 13.04 -17.41 -2.44
C LYS A 78 14.29 -18.11 -1.89
N VAL A 79 14.49 -19.39 -2.23
CA VAL A 79 15.55 -20.22 -1.63
C VAL A 79 16.87 -20.13 -2.39
N LEU A 80 16.82 -20.02 -3.73
CA LEU A 80 18.01 -20.19 -4.57
C LEU A 80 18.39 -18.96 -5.39
N ARG A 81 17.55 -17.91 -5.45
CA ARG A 81 17.70 -16.75 -6.35
C ARG A 81 17.94 -17.14 -7.82
N GLN A 82 17.49 -18.33 -8.22
CA GLN A 82 17.61 -18.82 -9.57
C GLN A 82 16.21 -19.00 -10.13
N VAL A 83 15.87 -18.15 -11.10
CA VAL A 83 14.60 -18.20 -11.78
C VAL A 83 14.85 -18.49 -13.23
N ASP A 84 14.18 -19.50 -13.76
CA ASP A 84 13.97 -19.55 -15.19
C ASP A 84 12.84 -18.55 -15.53
N VAL A 85 13.22 -17.30 -15.76
CA VAL A 85 12.31 -16.20 -16.16
C VAL A 85 11.45 -16.63 -17.33
N GLN A 86 12.03 -17.37 -18.28
CA GLN A 86 11.33 -17.84 -19.46
C GLN A 86 10.29 -18.90 -19.08
N LYS A 87 10.58 -19.78 -18.12
CA LYS A 87 9.61 -20.71 -17.55
C LYS A 87 8.44 -19.98 -16.89
N LEU A 88 8.68 -18.97 -16.04
CA LEU A 88 7.61 -18.13 -15.49
C LEU A 88 6.80 -17.40 -16.56
N ARG A 89 7.45 -16.88 -17.62
CA ARG A 89 6.78 -16.21 -18.76
C ARG A 89 5.86 -17.18 -19.47
N ASN A 90 6.37 -18.37 -19.74
CA ASN A 90 5.62 -19.43 -20.40
C ASN A 90 4.43 -19.88 -19.53
N MET A 91 4.60 -19.98 -18.21
CA MET A 91 3.52 -20.33 -17.29
C MET A 91 2.46 -19.24 -17.20
N SER A 92 2.86 -17.96 -17.09
CA SER A 92 1.95 -16.82 -17.09
C SER A 92 1.16 -16.72 -18.40
N ALA A 93 1.84 -16.82 -19.54
CA ALA A 93 1.21 -16.83 -20.87
C ALA A 93 0.27 -18.03 -21.06
N ARG A 94 0.58 -19.20 -20.47
CA ARG A 94 -0.33 -20.35 -20.46
C ARG A 94 -1.57 -20.07 -19.62
N LEU A 95 -1.42 -19.49 -18.43
CA LEU A 95 -2.54 -19.09 -17.56
C LEU A 95 -3.49 -18.10 -18.22
N GLY A 96 -2.97 -17.12 -18.97
CA GLY A 96 -3.80 -16.19 -19.77
C GLY A 96 -4.59 -16.85 -20.90
N LYS A 97 -4.18 -18.04 -21.37
CA LYS A 97 -4.87 -18.78 -22.44
C LYS A 97 -5.92 -19.77 -21.94
N TYR A 98 -6.00 -20.04 -20.63
CA TYR A 98 -7.07 -20.87 -20.09
C TYR A 98 -8.39 -20.10 -20.15
N GLN A 99 -9.35 -20.65 -20.89
CA GLN A 99 -10.73 -20.20 -20.89
C GLN A 99 -11.61 -21.28 -20.26
N VAL A 100 -12.35 -20.94 -19.21
CA VAL A 100 -13.35 -21.86 -18.65
C VAL A 100 -14.60 -21.82 -19.52
N LYS A 101 -14.72 -22.79 -20.43
CA LYS A 101 -15.94 -22.99 -21.21
C LYS A 101 -16.95 -23.83 -20.43
N LEU A 102 -17.78 -23.16 -19.62
CA LEU A 102 -18.99 -23.80 -19.08
C LEU A 102 -20.02 -23.97 -20.21
N ARG A 103 -20.34 -25.22 -20.60
CA ARG A 103 -21.34 -25.50 -21.65
C ARG A 103 -22.71 -24.90 -21.27
N ARG A 104 -23.42 -24.33 -22.24
CA ARG A 104 -24.86 -24.06 -22.10
C ARG A 104 -25.56 -25.41 -21.93
N GLY A 105 -25.98 -25.73 -20.72
CA GLY A 105 -26.98 -26.79 -20.51
C GLY A 105 -28.30 -26.40 -21.19
N PRO A 106 -29.18 -27.37 -21.47
CA PRO A 106 -30.47 -27.11 -22.10
C PRO A 106 -31.21 -26.02 -21.32
N GLU A 107 -31.75 -25.03 -22.04
CA GLU A 107 -32.59 -23.98 -21.48
C GLU A 107 -33.88 -24.63 -20.98
N THR A 108 -33.83 -25.15 -19.75
CA THR A 108 -35.00 -25.70 -19.08
C THR A 108 -35.63 -24.54 -18.31
N PRO A 109 -36.89 -24.17 -18.59
CA PRO A 109 -37.59 -23.13 -17.83
C PRO A 109 -37.58 -23.49 -16.34
N GLY A 110 -37.00 -22.62 -15.50
CA GLY A 110 -36.88 -22.84 -14.04
C GLY A 110 -35.46 -22.80 -13.47
N LEU A 111 -34.40 -22.80 -14.30
CA LEU A 111 -33.00 -22.86 -13.84
C LEU A 111 -32.28 -21.50 -13.78
N ALA A 112 -32.96 -20.42 -13.35
CA ALA A 112 -32.34 -19.11 -13.08
C ALA A 112 -31.18 -19.20 -12.05
N THR A 113 -31.21 -20.23 -11.21
CA THR A 113 -30.17 -20.57 -10.21
C THR A 113 -28.89 -21.08 -10.87
N LEU A 114 -29.00 -21.87 -11.95
CA LEU A 114 -27.84 -22.42 -12.67
C LEU A 114 -27.11 -21.34 -13.49
N ALA A 115 -27.86 -20.39 -14.08
CA ALA A 115 -27.26 -19.23 -14.74
C ALA A 115 -26.47 -18.35 -13.75
N ARG A 116 -27.03 -18.09 -12.56
CA ARG A 116 -26.34 -17.37 -11.47
C ARG A 116 -25.10 -18.12 -10.97
N ALA A 117 -25.21 -19.43 -10.77
CA ALA A 117 -24.09 -20.30 -10.40
C ALA A 117 -22.93 -20.23 -11.39
N ARG A 118 -23.24 -20.34 -12.70
CA ARG A 118 -22.25 -20.21 -13.78
C ARG A 118 -21.61 -18.83 -13.83
N ALA A 119 -22.38 -17.76 -13.61
CA ALA A 119 -21.85 -16.40 -13.55
C ALA A 119 -20.90 -16.21 -12.35
N ALA A 120 -21.26 -16.74 -11.17
CA ALA A 120 -20.43 -16.69 -9.97
C ALA A 120 -19.11 -17.47 -10.16
N LEU A 121 -19.15 -18.67 -10.76
CA LEU A 121 -17.94 -19.45 -11.08
C LEU A 121 -17.04 -18.73 -12.09
N ARG A 122 -17.63 -18.14 -13.14
CA ARG A 122 -16.87 -17.34 -14.12
C ARG A 122 -16.20 -16.14 -13.47
N LYS A 123 -16.91 -15.46 -12.56
CA LYS A 123 -16.35 -14.33 -11.80
C LYS A 123 -15.20 -14.78 -10.91
N LYS A 124 -15.38 -15.80 -10.07
CA LYS A 124 -14.29 -16.35 -9.23
C LYS A 124 -13.07 -16.77 -10.07
N PHE A 125 -13.29 -17.34 -11.26
CA PHE A 125 -12.19 -17.70 -12.17
C PHE A 125 -11.48 -16.47 -12.75
N ALA A 126 -12.24 -15.47 -13.22
CA ALA A 126 -11.67 -14.22 -13.71
C ALA A 126 -10.87 -13.50 -12.60
N ASP A 127 -11.38 -13.51 -11.37
CA ASP A 127 -10.69 -12.96 -10.19
C ASP A 127 -9.39 -13.73 -9.92
N ALA A 128 -9.42 -15.06 -9.88
CA ALA A 128 -8.23 -15.90 -9.69
C ALA A 128 -7.20 -15.73 -10.82
N GLN A 129 -7.64 -15.65 -12.08
CA GLN A 129 -6.78 -15.42 -13.24
C GLN A 129 -6.17 -14.02 -13.20
N SER A 130 -6.94 -13.00 -12.81
CA SER A 130 -6.47 -11.62 -12.65
C SER A 130 -5.44 -11.51 -11.52
N THR A 131 -5.73 -12.08 -10.35
CA THR A 131 -4.79 -12.14 -9.22
C THR A 131 -3.50 -12.80 -9.65
N TYR A 132 -3.60 -13.93 -10.35
CA TYR A 132 -2.42 -14.65 -10.81
C TYR A 132 -1.65 -13.92 -11.93
N GLN A 133 -2.32 -13.33 -12.91
CA GLN A 133 -1.68 -12.52 -13.95
C GLN A 133 -0.96 -11.32 -13.33
N PHE A 134 -1.55 -10.73 -12.31
CA PHE A 134 -0.91 -9.70 -11.50
C PHE A 134 0.32 -10.26 -10.75
N THR A 135 0.19 -11.35 -9.99
CA THR A 135 1.31 -12.00 -9.27
C THR A 135 2.45 -12.37 -10.20
N SER A 136 2.14 -13.02 -11.32
CA SER A 136 3.13 -13.48 -12.29
C SER A 136 3.71 -12.33 -13.09
N GLY A 137 2.93 -11.30 -13.43
CA GLY A 137 3.41 -10.08 -14.07
C GLY A 137 4.31 -9.26 -13.13
N VAL A 138 4.02 -9.26 -11.84
CA VAL A 138 4.94 -8.77 -10.80
C VAL A 138 6.18 -9.65 -10.82
N ALA A 139 6.09 -10.95 -10.52
CA ALA A 139 7.23 -11.88 -10.52
C ALA A 139 8.10 -11.88 -11.79
N LEU A 140 7.51 -11.58 -12.96
CA LEU A 140 8.23 -11.41 -14.21
C LEU A 140 8.95 -10.09 -14.35
N ARG A 141 8.36 -8.99 -13.87
CA ARG A 141 9.07 -7.70 -13.72
C ARG A 141 10.20 -7.79 -12.71
N LEU A 142 10.00 -8.64 -11.69
CA LEU A 142 11.00 -8.99 -10.70
C LEU A 142 12.13 -9.83 -11.34
N ALA A 143 11.80 -10.86 -12.13
CA ALA A 143 12.79 -11.77 -12.67
C ALA A 143 13.46 -11.27 -13.98
N ASP A 144 12.86 -10.33 -14.71
CA ASP A 144 13.48 -9.69 -15.88
C ASP A 144 14.38 -8.52 -15.48
N GLU A 145 15.51 -8.86 -14.89
CA GLU A 145 16.54 -7.92 -14.39
C GLU A 145 17.18 -7.05 -15.49
N ARG A 146 16.91 -7.34 -16.77
CA ARG A 146 17.59 -6.72 -17.93
C ARG A 146 16.82 -5.58 -18.58
N ASP A 147 15.51 -5.48 -18.37
CA ASP A 147 14.66 -4.40 -18.94
C ASP A 147 14.34 -3.32 -17.89
N LEU A 148 14.62 -3.59 -16.62
CA LEU A 148 14.75 -2.57 -15.60
C LEU A 148 16.15 -1.95 -15.74
N GLY A 149 16.24 -0.85 -16.49
CA GLY A 149 17.43 0.01 -16.57
C GLY A 149 17.89 0.63 -15.24
N PHE A 150 17.56 0.00 -14.11
CA PHE A 150 17.88 0.43 -12.75
C PHE A 150 18.04 -0.81 -11.84
N ARG A 151 19.31 -1.13 -11.50
CA ARG A 151 19.79 -1.86 -10.31
C ARG A 151 18.86 -2.92 -9.63
N GLY A 152 18.92 -4.16 -10.11
CA GLY A 152 19.29 -5.37 -9.34
C GLY A 152 18.25 -6.10 -8.47
N ASP A 153 18.05 -7.40 -8.74
CA ASP A 153 17.92 -8.61 -7.88
C ASP A 153 17.18 -8.54 -6.50
N LYS A 154 17.27 -7.42 -5.75
CA LYS A 154 16.62 -7.21 -4.45
C LYS A 154 15.16 -6.74 -4.55
N THR A 155 14.82 -5.91 -5.53
CA THR A 155 13.43 -5.46 -5.76
C THR A 155 12.53 -6.66 -6.06
N ALA A 156 13.09 -7.60 -6.81
CA ALA A 156 12.51 -8.87 -7.20
C ALA A 156 12.24 -9.82 -6.03
N SER A 157 13.24 -9.99 -5.17
CA SER A 157 13.07 -10.77 -3.95
C SER A 157 12.04 -10.12 -3.02
N LEU A 158 12.13 -8.81 -2.81
CA LEU A 158 11.28 -8.07 -1.89
C LEU A 158 9.80 -8.11 -2.29
N MET A 159 9.46 -7.78 -3.53
CA MET A 159 8.08 -7.80 -4.00
C MET A 159 7.47 -9.22 -4.01
N SER A 160 8.29 -10.28 -4.14
CA SER A 160 7.83 -11.66 -3.97
C SER A 160 7.61 -12.05 -2.50
N GLU A 161 8.40 -11.52 -1.56
CA GLU A 161 8.16 -11.64 -0.13
C GLU A 161 6.93 -10.84 0.33
N MET A 162 6.74 -9.63 -0.22
CA MET A 162 5.55 -8.80 -0.02
C MET A 162 4.27 -9.54 -0.41
N PHE A 163 4.28 -10.15 -1.58
CA PHE A 163 3.13 -10.88 -2.11
C PHE A 163 2.80 -12.12 -1.29
N TRP A 164 3.81 -12.73 -0.66
CA TRP A 164 3.64 -13.93 0.15
C TRP A 164 3.17 -13.64 1.58
N TYR A 165 3.59 -12.53 2.19
CA TYR A 165 3.15 -12.12 3.53
C TYR A 165 1.74 -11.52 3.52
N PHE A 166 1.36 -10.82 2.46
CA PHE A 166 0.03 -10.22 2.32
C PHE A 166 -0.98 -11.16 1.66
N LYS A 167 -1.12 -12.39 2.19
CA LYS A 167 -2.33 -13.15 1.92
C LYS A 167 -3.43 -12.55 2.79
N GLU A 168 -4.59 -12.24 2.21
CA GLU A 168 -5.77 -11.72 2.93
C GLU A 168 -6.11 -12.55 4.20
N GLU A 169 -5.87 -13.86 4.14
CA GLU A 169 -6.01 -14.79 5.27
C GLU A 169 -5.01 -14.56 6.42
N GLN A 170 -3.84 -13.99 6.16
CA GLN A 170 -2.84 -13.63 7.17
C GLN A 170 -3.08 -12.24 7.77
N THR A 171 -3.78 -11.35 7.05
CA THR A 171 -4.20 -10.04 7.58
C THR A 171 -5.44 -10.13 8.48
N MET A 172 -6.29 -11.16 8.35
CA MET A 172 -7.44 -11.36 9.24
C MET A 172 -7.08 -11.52 10.73
N PRO A 173 -6.06 -12.31 11.10
CA PRO A 173 -5.54 -12.32 12.46
C PRO A 173 -5.08 -10.93 12.95
N VAL A 174 -4.47 -10.13 12.07
CA VAL A 174 -4.04 -8.76 12.39
C VAL A 174 -5.25 -7.87 12.67
N TYR A 175 -6.34 -8.02 11.92
CA TYR A 175 -7.58 -7.28 12.19
C TYR A 175 -8.14 -7.56 13.58
N ASN A 176 -8.17 -8.82 13.98
CA ASN A 176 -8.60 -9.18 15.33
C ASN A 176 -7.64 -8.62 16.38
N LEU A 177 -6.33 -8.64 16.11
CA LEU A 177 -5.33 -8.07 17.00
C LEU A 177 -5.51 -6.56 17.19
N LEU A 178 -5.82 -5.83 16.12
CA LEU A 178 -6.16 -4.41 16.20
C LEU A 178 -7.38 -4.16 17.05
N VAL A 179 -8.42 -4.97 16.88
CA VAL A 179 -9.69 -4.83 17.62
C VAL A 179 -9.54 -5.21 19.10
N GLN A 180 -8.63 -6.13 19.41
CA GLN A 180 -8.41 -6.60 20.77
C GLN A 180 -7.44 -5.71 21.57
N ASN A 181 -6.53 -5.03 20.88
CA ASN A 181 -5.42 -4.28 21.49
C ASN A 181 -5.49 -2.79 21.15
N HIS A 182 -6.70 -2.21 21.14
CA HIS A 182 -6.93 -0.80 20.80
C HIS A 182 -5.98 0.11 21.57
N ASN A 183 -4.99 0.69 20.88
CA ASN A 183 -4.07 1.71 21.40
C ASN A 183 -3.25 1.26 22.63
N THR A 184 -3.06 -0.04 22.84
CA THR A 184 -2.25 -0.54 23.96
C THR A 184 -0.81 -0.88 23.54
N CYS A 185 -0.62 -1.21 22.26
CA CYS A 185 0.65 -1.61 21.69
C CYS A 185 0.64 -1.36 20.18
N LEU A 186 1.84 -1.21 19.62
CA LEU A 186 2.10 -1.10 18.20
C LEU A 186 1.89 -2.46 17.53
N PRO A 187 0.88 -2.59 16.64
CA PRO A 187 0.62 -3.81 15.90
C PRO A 187 1.72 -4.04 14.88
N ASP A 188 2.49 -5.12 15.06
CA ASP A 188 3.39 -5.65 14.04
C ASP A 188 2.58 -6.60 13.14
N ILE A 189 2.11 -6.05 12.02
CA ILE A 189 1.28 -6.74 11.04
C ILE A 189 2.02 -7.94 10.45
N PHE A 190 3.33 -7.84 10.29
CA PHE A 190 4.15 -8.89 9.68
C PHE A 190 4.43 -10.03 10.65
N ALA A 191 4.57 -9.72 11.94
CA ALA A 191 4.81 -10.73 12.98
C ALA A 191 3.51 -11.26 13.61
N GLY A 192 2.36 -10.63 13.36
CA GLY A 192 1.08 -10.97 14.00
C GLY A 192 1.12 -10.76 15.51
N LYS A 193 1.86 -9.75 15.97
CA LYS A 193 2.16 -9.50 17.38
C LYS A 193 1.86 -8.06 17.77
N CYS A 194 1.62 -7.84 19.06
CA CYS A 194 1.38 -6.53 19.65
C CYS A 194 2.20 -6.41 20.94
N GLU A 195 3.52 -6.35 20.77
CA GLU A 195 4.47 -6.38 21.89
C GLU A 195 5.12 -5.02 22.13
N GLN A 196 5.20 -4.18 21.09
CA GLN A 196 5.92 -2.91 21.13
C GLN A 196 5.01 -1.76 21.55
N ARG A 197 5.61 -0.68 22.05
CA ARG A 197 4.87 0.55 22.34
C ARG A 197 4.88 1.47 21.13
N HIS A 198 3.80 2.21 20.94
CA HIS A 198 3.80 3.32 19.99
C HIS A 198 4.81 4.39 20.40
N PHE A 199 5.17 5.28 19.47
CA PHE A 199 5.86 6.50 19.85
C PHE A 199 5.00 7.31 20.81
N SER A 200 5.64 7.94 21.81
CA SER A 200 4.94 8.70 22.86
C SER A 200 4.06 9.83 22.30
N ILE A 201 4.38 10.34 21.10
CA ILE A 201 3.56 11.36 20.45
C ILE A 201 2.12 10.91 20.21
N PHE A 202 1.87 9.61 19.97
CA PHE A 202 0.52 9.10 19.77
C PHE A 202 -0.33 9.16 21.06
N GLU A 203 0.31 9.13 22.24
CA GLU A 203 -0.36 9.23 23.54
C GLU A 203 -1.03 10.60 23.76
N GLU A 204 -0.55 11.65 23.09
CA GLU A 204 -1.16 13.00 23.08
C GLU A 204 -2.52 13.03 22.35
N PHE A 205 -2.84 11.96 21.62
CA PHE A 205 -4.04 11.85 20.78
C PHE A 205 -4.83 10.58 21.11
N PRO A 206 -5.66 10.62 22.18
CA PRO A 206 -6.64 9.57 22.41
C PRO A 206 -7.50 9.39 21.17
N SER A 207 -7.69 8.14 20.76
CA SER A 207 -8.44 7.84 19.54
C SER A 207 -9.87 8.35 19.65
N MET A 208 -10.27 9.13 18.65
CA MET A 208 -11.61 9.66 18.51
C MET A 208 -12.66 8.54 18.49
N GLN A 209 -13.79 8.79 19.14
CA GLN A 209 -14.91 7.87 19.25
C GLN A 209 -16.09 8.35 18.41
N GLY A 210 -16.93 7.42 17.96
CA GLY A 210 -18.16 7.71 17.21
C GLY A 210 -18.13 7.20 15.76
N PRO A 211 -19.30 7.15 15.11
CA PRO A 211 -19.39 6.76 13.71
C PRO A 211 -18.71 7.80 12.80
N ALA A 212 -18.16 7.35 11.67
CA ALA A 212 -17.87 8.28 10.58
C ALA A 212 -19.18 8.71 9.91
N GLU A 213 -19.14 9.83 9.20
CA GLU A 213 -20.21 10.22 8.30
C GLU A 213 -20.31 9.23 7.12
N ASP A 214 -21.52 9.06 6.58
CA ASP A 214 -21.76 8.16 5.46
C ASP A 214 -20.87 8.52 4.26
N GLY A 215 -20.12 7.54 3.75
CA GLY A 215 -19.18 7.74 2.64
C GLY A 215 -17.79 8.26 3.06
N PHE A 216 -17.54 8.43 4.36
CA PHE A 216 -16.26 8.89 4.88
C PHE A 216 -15.62 7.85 5.82
N MET A 217 -14.30 7.83 5.85
CA MET A 217 -13.50 7.27 6.93
C MET A 217 -13.14 8.38 7.91
N LEU A 218 -13.05 8.06 9.20
CA LEU A 218 -12.64 8.98 10.26
C LEU A 218 -11.38 8.40 10.90
N ASP A 219 -10.23 9.06 10.81
CA ASP A 219 -9.04 8.53 11.47
C ASP A 219 -9.07 8.76 13.00
N PHE A 220 -8.03 8.31 13.70
CA PHE A 220 -7.97 8.44 15.17
C PHE A 220 -7.85 9.90 15.65
N LEU A 221 -7.41 10.84 14.79
CA LEU A 221 -7.40 12.28 15.09
C LEU A 221 -8.76 12.94 14.88
N GLY A 222 -9.72 12.19 14.31
CA GLY A 222 -11.01 12.72 13.93
C GLY A 222 -10.94 13.50 12.63
N ILE A 223 -10.09 13.06 11.69
CA ILE A 223 -10.05 13.59 10.33
C ILE A 223 -10.93 12.72 9.44
N SER A 224 -11.95 13.35 8.86
CA SER A 224 -12.86 12.74 7.90
C SER A 224 -12.28 12.83 6.50
N MET A 225 -12.11 11.68 5.84
CA MET A 225 -11.67 11.57 4.44
C MET A 225 -12.71 10.76 3.64
N PRO A 226 -12.95 11.08 2.35
CA PRO A 226 -13.81 10.23 1.52
C PRO A 226 -13.28 8.81 1.49
N ILE A 227 -14.15 7.82 1.70
CA ILE A 227 -13.72 6.42 1.76
C ILE A 227 -13.04 5.97 0.45
N ASP A 228 -13.52 6.48 -0.67
CA ASP A 228 -12.99 6.17 -1.99
C ASP A 228 -11.57 6.70 -2.23
N ALA A 229 -11.08 7.64 -1.40
CA ALA A 229 -9.72 8.16 -1.50
C ALA A 229 -8.66 7.04 -1.40
N ASP A 230 -8.90 6.09 -0.50
CA ASP A 230 -7.97 4.99 -0.21
C ASP A 230 -8.49 3.65 -0.76
N CYS A 231 -9.81 3.43 -0.80
CA CYS A 231 -10.36 2.11 -1.11
C CYS A 231 -10.23 1.68 -2.57
N GLN A 232 -9.97 2.62 -3.48
CA GLN A 232 -9.79 2.32 -4.89
C GLN A 232 -8.33 1.95 -5.24
N LYS A 233 -7.37 2.27 -4.35
CA LYS A 233 -5.94 2.07 -4.59
C LYS A 233 -5.47 0.74 -4.03
N LYS A 234 -5.66 -0.33 -4.81
CA LYS A 234 -5.26 -1.70 -4.43
C LYS A 234 -3.78 -1.82 -4.02
N GLN A 235 -2.88 -0.96 -4.53
CA GLN A 235 -1.47 -0.99 -4.14
C GLN A 235 -1.26 -0.75 -2.64
N PHE A 236 -2.12 0.05 -1.99
CA PHE A 236 -1.99 0.36 -0.57
C PHE A 236 -2.31 -0.83 0.33
N MET A 237 -2.93 -1.90 -0.19
CA MET A 237 -3.19 -3.10 0.60
C MET A 237 -1.90 -3.77 1.06
N LEU A 238 -0.81 -3.56 0.32
CA LEU A 238 0.50 -4.16 0.59
C LEU A 238 1.46 -3.21 1.31
N LEU A 239 1.29 -1.90 1.09
CA LEU A 239 2.32 -0.91 1.39
C LEU A 239 1.96 -0.05 2.61
N ALA A 240 0.70 0.40 2.64
CA ALA A 240 0.10 1.14 3.74
C ALA A 240 -1.15 0.41 4.24
N PRO A 241 -1.01 -0.80 4.84
CA PRO A 241 -2.14 -1.52 5.41
C PRO A 241 -2.99 -0.63 6.32
N GLY A 242 -2.39 0.30 7.08
CA GLY A 242 -3.11 1.29 7.90
C GLY A 242 -4.24 2.01 7.17
N ARG A 243 -4.07 2.34 5.89
CA ARG A 243 -5.12 2.95 5.05
C ARG A 243 -6.15 1.93 4.58
N THR A 244 -5.71 0.81 4.05
CA THR A 244 -6.61 -0.17 3.40
C THR A 244 -7.40 -1.03 4.36
N MET A 245 -6.90 -1.21 5.57
CA MET A 245 -7.62 -1.87 6.64
C MET A 245 -8.96 -1.17 6.89
N GLN A 246 -8.98 0.16 6.92
CA GLN A 246 -10.21 0.92 7.04
C GLN A 246 -11.18 0.62 5.88
N CYS A 247 -10.66 0.49 4.67
CA CYS A 247 -11.47 0.13 3.52
C CYS A 247 -12.12 -1.25 3.63
N GLN A 248 -11.39 -2.25 4.12
CA GLN A 248 -11.94 -3.60 4.26
C GLN A 248 -13.04 -3.66 5.32
N TYR A 249 -12.87 -2.97 6.45
CA TYR A 249 -13.93 -2.88 7.46
C TYR A 249 -15.20 -2.23 6.91
N TYR A 250 -15.05 -1.13 6.18
CA TYR A 250 -16.19 -0.45 5.58
C TYR A 250 -16.91 -1.33 4.56
N GLN A 251 -16.16 -1.98 3.66
CA GLN A 251 -16.73 -2.92 2.67
C GLN A 251 -17.41 -4.13 3.32
N ALA A 252 -16.94 -4.56 4.49
CA ALA A 252 -17.54 -5.62 5.28
C ALA A 252 -18.74 -5.17 6.13
N GLY A 253 -19.10 -3.88 6.11
CA GLY A 253 -20.15 -3.33 6.97
C GLY A 253 -19.80 -3.35 8.46
N MET A 254 -18.51 -3.40 8.78
CA MET A 254 -18.00 -3.43 10.14
C MET A 254 -17.70 -2.02 10.65
N THR A 255 -17.83 -1.81 11.96
CA THR A 255 -17.40 -0.56 12.60
C THR A 255 -15.89 -0.40 12.45
N LEU A 256 -15.46 0.70 11.82
CA LEU A 256 -14.04 1.00 11.61
C LEU A 256 -13.30 1.16 12.94
N PRO A 257 -12.25 0.36 13.22
CA PRO A 257 -11.46 0.53 14.42
C PRO A 257 -10.72 1.87 14.34
N ARG A 258 -11.00 2.77 15.28
CA ARG A 258 -10.28 4.04 15.47
C ARG A 258 -9.07 3.75 16.33
N VAL A 259 -8.03 3.26 15.69
CA VAL A 259 -6.78 2.88 16.33
C VAL A 259 -5.66 3.80 15.85
N TRP A 260 -4.64 3.94 16.68
CA TRP A 260 -3.38 4.54 16.28
C TRP A 260 -2.80 3.84 15.05
N PRO A 261 -1.94 4.53 14.28
CA PRO A 261 -1.38 3.98 13.06
C PRO A 261 -0.64 2.69 13.34
N VAL A 262 -0.83 1.69 12.48
CA VAL A 262 -0.05 0.46 12.51
C VAL A 262 1.36 0.70 12.01
N LEU A 263 2.28 -0.23 12.31
CA LEU A 263 3.63 -0.11 11.77
C LEU A 263 3.64 -0.46 10.27
N ASP A 264 3.52 0.57 9.44
CA ASP A 264 3.68 0.53 8.00
C ASP A 264 4.53 1.71 7.48
N GLU A 265 4.61 1.88 6.15
CA GLU A 265 5.41 2.96 5.54
C GLU A 265 5.03 4.35 6.06
N GLU A 266 3.75 4.57 6.35
CA GLU A 266 3.24 5.87 6.76
C GLU A 266 3.45 6.21 8.24
N TYR A 267 3.87 5.23 9.05
CA TYR A 267 3.99 5.37 10.50
C TYR A 267 4.93 6.53 10.91
N LEU A 268 5.98 6.79 10.12
CA LEU A 268 6.95 7.84 10.40
C LEU A 268 6.45 9.22 9.98
N GLU A 269 5.75 9.31 8.85
CA GLU A 269 5.10 10.55 8.39
C GLU A 269 4.06 11.02 9.41
N TRP A 270 3.30 10.08 9.98
CA TRP A 270 2.46 10.31 11.15
C TRP A 270 3.26 10.90 12.31
N ALA A 271 4.29 10.20 12.76
CA ALA A 271 5.07 10.60 13.94
C ALA A 271 5.67 12.00 13.77
N ASP A 272 6.22 12.30 12.60
CA ASP A 272 6.84 13.59 12.26
C ASP A 272 5.81 14.72 12.23
N SER A 273 4.70 14.51 11.52
CA SER A 273 3.59 15.47 11.43
C SER A 273 3.06 15.88 12.79
N LEU A 274 2.78 14.90 13.66
CA LEU A 274 2.24 15.15 14.99
C LEU A 274 3.26 15.80 15.91
N THR A 275 4.49 15.27 15.92
CA THR A 275 5.56 15.76 16.80
C THR A 275 5.84 17.23 16.51
N THR A 276 5.99 17.58 15.23
CA THR A 276 6.32 18.94 14.84
C THR A 276 5.17 19.92 15.06
N ALA A 277 3.92 19.50 14.83
CA ALA A 277 2.74 20.30 15.14
C ALA A 277 2.60 20.59 16.65
N VAL A 278 2.76 19.57 17.50
CA VAL A 278 2.68 19.71 18.96
C VAL A 278 3.82 20.58 19.48
N GLN A 279 5.04 20.40 18.98
CA GLN A 279 6.19 21.24 19.34
C GLN A 279 5.97 22.71 18.98
N ALA A 280 5.36 23.02 17.83
CA ALA A 280 5.02 24.39 17.48
C ALA A 280 3.96 24.99 18.42
N ALA A 281 2.92 24.22 18.74
CA ALA A 281 1.87 24.64 19.66
C ALA A 281 2.42 24.92 21.07
N GLN A 282 3.22 23.99 21.63
CA GLN A 282 3.83 24.11 22.96
C GLN A 282 4.82 25.27 23.03
N ALA A 283 5.52 25.56 21.94
CA ALA A 283 6.41 26.72 21.83
C ALA A 283 5.65 28.05 21.64
N GLY A 284 4.31 28.04 21.60
CA GLY A 284 3.49 29.25 21.52
C GLY A 284 3.70 30.04 20.23
N ARG A 285 3.97 29.37 19.11
CA ARG A 285 4.33 30.00 17.83
C ARG A 285 3.43 29.55 16.68
N PRO A 286 3.32 30.35 15.61
CA PRO A 286 2.64 29.92 14.39
C PRO A 286 3.19 28.61 13.87
N PHE A 287 2.31 27.76 13.33
CA PHE A 287 2.69 26.52 12.67
C PHE A 287 2.72 26.69 11.16
N ARG A 288 3.82 26.32 10.51
CA ARG A 288 3.98 26.41 9.05
C ARG A 288 4.44 25.08 8.48
N MET A 289 3.64 24.44 7.63
CA MET A 289 4.00 23.18 6.98
C MET A 289 3.89 23.27 5.46
N ALA A 290 4.90 22.76 4.75
CA ALA A 290 4.82 22.55 3.32
C ALA A 290 4.79 21.04 3.03
N GLU A 291 3.85 20.62 2.19
CA GLU A 291 3.70 19.24 1.69
C GLU A 291 3.88 19.28 0.18
N LEU A 292 5.03 18.79 -0.29
CA LEU A 292 5.39 18.73 -1.69
C LEU A 292 5.00 17.36 -2.22
N GLY A 293 3.98 17.29 -3.09
CA GLY A 293 3.33 16.04 -3.46
C GLY A 293 2.12 15.72 -2.59
N SER A 294 1.33 16.74 -2.25
CA SER A 294 0.24 16.62 -1.27
C SER A 294 -0.94 15.75 -1.72
N GLY A 295 -0.98 15.34 -2.99
CA GLY A 295 -2.14 14.68 -3.57
C GLY A 295 -3.40 15.55 -3.54
N PRO A 296 -4.58 14.97 -3.84
CA PRO A 296 -5.83 15.72 -3.89
C PRO A 296 -6.36 16.15 -2.52
N TYR A 297 -5.80 15.62 -1.43
CA TYR A 297 -6.33 15.79 -0.07
C TYR A 297 -5.37 16.48 0.90
N GLY A 298 -4.06 16.57 0.63
CA GLY A 298 -3.08 17.13 1.57
C GLY A 298 -3.15 16.46 2.93
N ILE A 299 -3.06 15.13 2.92
CA ILE A 299 -3.38 14.28 4.07
C ILE A 299 -2.46 14.61 5.24
N TRP A 300 -1.17 14.81 4.98
CA TRP A 300 -0.18 15.06 6.02
C TRP A 300 -0.29 16.45 6.62
N ALA A 301 -0.47 17.47 5.78
CA ALA A 301 -0.74 18.82 6.23
C ALA A 301 -2.04 18.91 7.02
N MET A 302 -3.09 18.19 6.62
CA MET A 302 -4.35 18.15 7.37
C MET A 302 -4.17 17.54 8.76
N ARG A 303 -3.44 16.41 8.84
CA ARG A 303 -3.09 15.73 10.10
C ARG A 303 -2.29 16.63 11.02
N ALA A 304 -1.25 17.27 10.51
CA ALA A 304 -0.43 18.19 11.27
C ALA A 304 -1.21 19.44 11.72
N ALA A 305 -2.04 20.02 10.85
CA ALA A 305 -2.88 21.15 11.21
C ALA A 305 -3.89 20.80 12.30
N LYS A 306 -4.57 19.65 12.20
CA LYS A 306 -5.50 19.16 13.23
C LYS A 306 -4.80 18.99 14.57
N ALA A 307 -3.61 18.39 14.56
CA ALA A 307 -2.77 18.23 15.74
C ALA A 307 -2.38 19.58 16.35
N PHE A 308 -1.93 20.55 15.54
CA PHE A 308 -1.59 21.89 16.00
C PHE A 308 -2.80 22.59 16.64
N VAL A 309 -3.94 22.59 15.96
CA VAL A 309 -5.17 23.26 16.43
C VAL A 309 -5.66 22.71 17.78
N LYS A 310 -5.45 21.42 18.03
CA LYS A 310 -5.82 20.79 19.31
C LYS A 310 -5.02 21.35 20.50
N HIS A 311 -3.74 21.66 20.30
CA HIS A 311 -2.83 22.04 21.40
C HIS A 311 -2.50 23.55 21.43
N ALA A 312 -2.69 24.26 20.32
CA ALA A 312 -2.35 25.67 20.20
C ALA A 312 -3.44 26.58 20.78
N ALA A 313 -3.02 27.74 21.27
CA ALA A 313 -3.96 28.82 21.61
C ALA A 313 -4.81 29.20 20.37
N PRO A 314 -6.07 29.63 20.55
CA PRO A 314 -6.98 29.91 19.43
C PRO A 314 -6.50 30.99 18.45
N ASP A 315 -5.62 31.89 18.91
CA ASP A 315 -5.09 33.03 18.17
C ASP A 315 -3.78 32.73 17.42
N LEU A 316 -3.12 31.59 17.70
CA LEU A 316 -1.88 31.22 17.01
C LEU A 316 -2.17 30.71 15.60
N PRO A 317 -1.72 31.39 14.52
CA PRO A 317 -2.08 31.00 13.15
C PRO A 317 -1.37 29.73 12.69
N CYS A 318 -1.98 29.03 11.73
CA CYS A 318 -1.33 27.98 10.93
C CYS A 318 -1.31 28.37 9.45
N GLU A 319 -0.22 28.05 8.74
CA GLU A 319 -0.08 28.23 7.29
C GLU A 319 0.37 26.91 6.65
N LEU A 320 -0.39 26.45 5.66
CA LEU A 320 -0.11 25.23 4.93
C LEU A 320 0.17 25.57 3.46
N LEU A 321 1.29 25.07 2.94
CA LEU A 321 1.62 25.10 1.52
C LEU A 321 1.48 23.69 0.96
N LEU A 322 0.59 23.54 -0.02
CA LEU A 322 0.28 22.26 -0.64
C LEU A 322 0.67 22.33 -2.11
N VAL A 323 1.62 21.49 -2.52
CA VAL A 323 2.08 21.43 -3.90
C VAL A 323 1.57 20.14 -4.52
N GLU A 324 0.68 20.25 -5.51
CA GLU A 324 0.14 19.11 -6.23
C GLU A 324 -0.22 19.52 -7.67
N PRO A 325 0.65 19.23 -8.66
CA PRO A 325 0.42 19.64 -10.03
C PRO A 325 -0.47 18.69 -10.85
N PHE A 326 -0.70 17.45 -10.40
CA PHE A 326 -1.31 16.41 -11.24
C PHE A 326 -2.65 15.91 -10.71
N ALA A 327 -2.82 15.82 -9.40
CA ALA A 327 -3.97 15.17 -8.76
C ALA A 327 -5.01 16.14 -8.20
N LEU A 328 -4.71 17.45 -8.10
CA LEU A 328 -5.59 18.40 -7.41
C LEU A 328 -6.90 18.70 -8.16
N GLY A 329 -6.88 18.63 -9.49
CA GLY A 329 -8.01 19.02 -10.33
C GLY A 329 -8.41 20.49 -10.09
N ASP A 330 -9.68 20.75 -9.77
CA ASP A 330 -10.19 22.09 -9.43
C ASP A 330 -10.01 22.47 -7.94
N GLY A 331 -9.37 21.59 -7.16
CA GLY A 331 -9.15 21.74 -5.71
C GLY A 331 -10.41 21.60 -4.85
N SER A 332 -11.55 21.18 -5.42
CA SER A 332 -12.80 20.99 -4.67
C SER A 332 -12.68 19.94 -3.58
N LEU A 333 -11.96 18.84 -3.86
CA LEU A 333 -11.66 17.78 -2.88
C LEU A 333 -10.90 18.33 -1.68
N LEU A 334 -9.79 19.03 -1.92
CA LEU A 334 -9.00 19.65 -0.87
C LEU A 334 -9.81 20.67 -0.07
N ARG A 335 -10.59 21.55 -0.73
CA ARG A 335 -11.45 22.53 -0.02
C ARG A 335 -12.48 21.85 0.88
N THR A 336 -13.09 20.77 0.39
CA THR A 336 -14.05 19.96 1.15
C THR A 336 -13.36 19.31 2.35
N HIS A 337 -12.22 18.66 2.11
CA HIS A 337 -11.42 18.03 3.15
C HIS A 337 -11.00 19.03 4.25
N THR A 338 -10.57 20.23 3.86
CA THR A 338 -10.27 21.31 4.82
C THR A 338 -11.49 21.74 5.62
N ALA A 339 -12.61 22.02 4.95
CA ALA A 339 -13.83 22.52 5.60
C ALA A 339 -14.41 21.52 6.60
N MET A 340 -14.26 20.22 6.34
CA MET A 340 -14.72 19.16 7.25
C MET A 340 -13.85 19.02 8.49
N ASN A 341 -12.55 19.32 8.38
CA ASN A 341 -11.58 18.92 9.40
C ASN A 341 -11.04 20.05 10.26
N LEU A 342 -11.11 21.29 9.79
CA LEU A 342 -10.54 22.44 10.48
C LEU A 342 -11.57 23.55 10.68
N PRO A 343 -11.53 24.25 11.83
CA PRO A 343 -12.40 25.41 12.03
C PRO A 343 -12.16 26.47 10.95
N PRO A 344 -13.21 27.18 10.50
CA PRO A 344 -13.06 28.25 9.51
C PRO A 344 -12.02 29.28 9.94
N ASN A 345 -11.18 29.71 8.99
CA ASN A 345 -10.11 30.70 9.21
C ASN A 345 -9.03 30.30 10.24
N ARG A 346 -9.02 29.04 10.70
CA ARG A 346 -8.02 28.59 11.67
C ARG A 346 -6.64 28.45 11.05
N CYS A 347 -6.58 27.90 9.84
CA CYS A 347 -5.36 27.78 9.03
C CYS A 347 -5.54 28.48 7.68
N LYS A 348 -4.47 29.07 7.18
CA LYS A 348 -4.36 29.59 5.82
C LYS A 348 -3.76 28.51 4.91
N PHE A 349 -4.32 28.36 3.72
CA PHE A 349 -3.85 27.39 2.72
C PHE A 349 -3.35 28.13 1.49
N VAL A 350 -2.18 27.75 1.02
CA VAL A 350 -1.63 28.15 -0.26
C VAL A 350 -1.47 26.89 -1.08
N VAL A 351 -2.10 26.86 -2.25
CA VAL A 351 -2.05 25.70 -3.14
C VAL A 351 -1.26 26.07 -4.38
N HIS A 352 -0.30 25.22 -4.74
CA HIS A 352 0.53 25.37 -5.92
C HIS A 352 0.31 24.19 -6.86
N THR A 353 -0.09 24.48 -8.08
CA THR A 353 -0.48 23.48 -9.09
C THR A 353 0.52 23.37 -10.23
N GLU A 354 1.63 24.11 -10.19
CA GLU A 354 2.65 24.00 -11.22
C GLU A 354 3.73 22.99 -10.81
N PRO A 355 4.27 22.21 -11.76
CA PRO A 355 5.38 21.30 -11.48
C PRO A 355 6.60 22.04 -10.93
N VAL A 356 7.13 21.53 -9.82
CA VAL A 356 8.35 22.03 -9.16
C VAL A 356 9.49 21.08 -9.50
N ASN A 357 10.45 21.55 -10.32
CA ASN A 357 11.51 20.69 -10.87
C ASN A 357 12.92 21.21 -10.56
N THR A 358 13.04 22.31 -9.82
CA THR A 358 14.33 22.96 -9.56
C THR A 358 14.40 23.50 -8.14
N ASN A 359 15.62 23.59 -7.60
CA ASN A 359 15.90 24.20 -6.31
C ASN A 359 15.36 25.63 -6.19
N ASP A 360 15.44 26.43 -7.25
CA ASP A 360 15.02 27.84 -7.20
C ASP A 360 13.49 27.96 -7.14
N GLN A 361 12.74 27.06 -7.76
CA GLN A 361 11.29 26.98 -7.57
C GLN A 361 10.94 26.60 -6.13
N VAL A 362 11.63 25.62 -5.53
CA VAL A 362 11.43 25.25 -4.11
C VAL A 362 11.72 26.45 -3.20
N LYS A 363 12.83 27.17 -3.42
CA LYS A 363 13.16 28.40 -2.66
C LYS A 363 12.10 29.48 -2.81
N ALA A 364 11.61 29.70 -4.03
CA ALA A 364 10.58 30.70 -4.31
C ALA A 364 9.27 30.38 -3.58
N LEU A 365 8.87 29.10 -3.56
CA LEU A 365 7.68 28.62 -2.88
C LEU A 365 7.76 28.73 -1.36
N LEU A 366 8.88 28.27 -0.78
CA LEU A 366 9.08 28.34 0.67
C LEU A 366 9.37 29.76 1.15
N GLY A 367 9.88 30.63 0.28
CA GLY A 367 10.17 32.03 0.57
C GLY A 367 11.26 32.22 1.62
N SER A 368 11.17 33.32 2.39
CA SER A 368 12.17 33.71 3.39
C SER A 368 11.83 33.28 4.83
N GLY A 369 10.61 32.83 5.08
CA GLY A 369 10.16 32.45 6.43
C GLY A 369 10.68 31.08 6.89
N VAL A 370 10.51 30.80 8.19
CA VAL A 370 10.81 29.49 8.78
C VAL A 370 9.59 28.58 8.66
N TRP A 371 9.80 27.34 8.25
CA TRP A 371 8.85 26.25 8.18
C TRP A 371 9.13 25.27 9.32
N ASP A 372 8.07 24.76 9.92
CA ASP A 372 8.14 23.75 10.96
C ASP A 372 8.45 22.39 10.37
N LEU A 373 7.66 22.01 9.37
CA LEU A 373 7.80 20.77 8.65
C LEU A 373 7.81 21.06 7.15
N VAL A 374 8.78 20.48 6.45
CA VAL A 374 8.69 20.29 5.01
C VAL A 374 8.66 18.79 4.77
N ASP A 375 7.56 18.35 4.17
CA ASP A 375 7.32 16.98 3.76
C ASP A 375 7.44 16.91 2.23
N VAL A 376 8.15 15.91 1.72
CA VAL A 376 8.45 15.78 0.28
C VAL A 376 8.22 14.35 -0.17
N ASP A 377 7.25 14.17 -1.07
CA ASP A 377 6.84 12.90 -1.66
C ASP A 377 6.41 13.13 -3.14
N VAL A 378 7.37 13.22 -4.08
CA VAL A 378 7.11 13.76 -5.44
C VAL A 378 7.50 12.80 -6.56
N ASP A 379 7.25 11.51 -6.38
CA ASP A 379 7.38 10.45 -7.40
C ASP A 379 8.72 10.47 -8.17
N GLY A 380 9.84 10.78 -7.50
CA GLY A 380 11.19 10.78 -8.11
C GLY A 380 11.69 12.17 -8.52
N ALA A 381 10.83 13.19 -8.54
CA ALA A 381 11.25 14.56 -8.80
C ALA A 381 12.16 15.12 -7.68
N GLU A 382 12.29 14.41 -6.56
CA GLU A 382 13.22 14.77 -5.49
C GLU A 382 14.65 14.91 -6.05
N GLN A 383 15.02 14.05 -7.01
CA GLN A 383 16.36 14.02 -7.61
C GLN A 383 16.75 15.34 -8.27
N THR A 384 15.81 16.12 -8.77
CA THR A 384 16.12 17.40 -9.45
C THR A 384 15.89 18.61 -8.55
N MET A 385 14.98 18.52 -7.58
CA MET A 385 14.59 19.67 -6.77
C MET A 385 15.41 19.89 -5.49
N LEU A 386 16.01 18.82 -4.92
CA LEU A 386 16.68 18.89 -3.61
C LEU A 386 18.22 18.90 -3.64
N PRO A 387 18.96 18.32 -4.61
CA PRO A 387 20.41 18.29 -4.54
C PRO A 387 21.04 19.68 -4.39
N GLY A 388 21.86 19.85 -3.34
CA GLY A 388 22.50 21.15 -3.03
C GLY A 388 21.58 22.16 -2.32
N LEU A 389 20.35 21.78 -1.96
CA LEU A 389 19.40 22.64 -1.26
C LEU A 389 19.43 22.45 0.27
N PHE A 390 19.94 21.34 0.79
CA PHE A 390 19.88 21.02 2.22
C PHE A 390 20.56 22.05 3.13
N GLY A 391 21.68 22.64 2.70
CA GLY A 391 22.32 23.74 3.45
C GLY A 391 21.47 25.01 3.53
N TRP A 392 20.65 25.29 2.51
CA TRP A 392 19.70 26.40 2.56
C TRP A 392 18.48 26.04 3.44
N LEU A 393 17.95 24.82 3.31
CA LEU A 393 16.82 24.33 4.10
C LEU A 393 17.15 24.28 5.60
N SER A 394 18.38 23.94 6.01
CA SER A 394 18.73 23.80 7.43
C SER A 394 18.56 25.10 8.22
N THR A 395 18.59 26.24 7.54
CA THR A 395 18.37 27.57 8.13
C THR A 395 16.90 27.99 8.19
N ARG A 396 16.01 27.23 7.54
CA ARG A 396 14.61 27.61 7.29
C ARG A 396 13.59 26.53 7.64
N VAL A 397 14.01 25.30 7.83
CA VAL A 397 13.12 24.16 8.05
C VAL A 397 13.53 23.48 9.34
N ARG A 398 12.62 23.35 10.29
CA ARG A 398 12.91 22.75 11.61
C ARG A 398 12.87 21.23 11.59
N ARG A 399 12.05 20.62 10.74
CA ARG A 399 12.04 19.19 10.45
C ARG A 399 11.82 18.97 8.96
N LEU A 400 12.59 18.04 8.41
CA LEU A 400 12.43 17.57 7.05
C LEU A 400 11.99 16.11 7.08
N HIS A 401 10.90 15.80 6.38
CA HIS A 401 10.48 14.45 6.07
C HIS A 401 10.63 14.25 4.55
N LEU A 402 11.32 13.19 4.13
CA LEU A 402 11.54 12.88 2.72
C LEU A 402 11.12 11.45 2.44
N SER A 403 10.21 11.28 1.49
CA SER A 403 9.84 10.01 0.88
C SER A 403 10.53 9.89 -0.48
N THR A 404 11.43 8.91 -0.57
CA THR A 404 12.40 8.78 -1.66
C THR A 404 12.06 7.60 -2.55
N HIS A 405 11.92 7.86 -3.85
CA HIS A 405 11.45 6.86 -4.82
C HIS A 405 12.57 6.03 -5.46
N SER A 406 13.82 6.22 -5.02
CA SER A 406 14.90 5.29 -5.36
C SER A 406 15.98 5.26 -4.29
N ARG A 407 16.66 4.11 -4.18
CA ARG A 407 17.82 3.97 -3.30
C ARG A 407 18.95 4.94 -3.62
N GLN A 408 19.11 5.30 -4.89
CA GLN A 408 20.14 6.26 -5.29
C GLN A 408 19.82 7.64 -4.70
N ILE A 409 18.59 8.13 -4.93
CA ILE A 409 18.10 9.39 -4.33
C ILE A 409 18.27 9.35 -2.81
N HIS A 410 17.86 8.25 -2.17
CA HIS A 410 17.95 8.09 -0.73
C HIS A 410 19.38 8.30 -0.21
N TRP A 411 20.37 7.61 -0.78
CA TRP A 411 21.75 7.73 -0.32
C TRP A 411 22.38 9.07 -0.70
N ASP A 412 22.07 9.62 -1.86
CA ASP A 412 22.50 10.98 -2.25
C ASP A 412 21.97 12.03 -1.25
N PHE A 413 20.74 11.84 -0.75
CA PHE A 413 20.15 12.72 0.26
C PHE A 413 20.79 12.53 1.62
N MET A 414 21.07 11.30 2.04
CA MET A 414 21.79 11.03 3.28
C MET A 414 23.16 11.72 3.31
N GLU A 415 23.93 11.62 2.22
CA GLU A 415 25.22 12.31 2.08
C GLU A 415 25.05 13.84 2.11
N GLY A 416 24.06 14.36 1.38
CA GLY A 416 23.75 15.79 1.35
C GLY A 416 23.34 16.36 2.71
N LEU A 417 22.44 15.67 3.42
CA LEU A 417 21.98 16.03 4.76
C LEU A 417 23.13 16.02 5.77
N GLN A 418 23.94 14.96 5.78
CA GLN A 418 25.09 14.85 6.68
C GLN A 418 26.11 15.97 6.42
N ARG A 419 26.43 16.25 5.15
CA ARG A 419 27.32 17.35 4.76
C ARG A 419 26.79 18.70 5.23
N ASP A 420 25.49 18.92 5.10
CA ASP A 420 24.86 20.22 5.31
C ASP A 420 24.32 20.44 6.73
N GLY A 421 24.82 19.66 7.70
CA GLY A 421 24.60 19.89 9.13
C GLY A 421 23.27 19.39 9.68
N TRP A 422 22.66 18.40 9.04
CA TRP A 422 21.47 17.72 9.55
C TRP A 422 21.84 16.55 10.46
N GLU A 423 20.97 16.26 11.41
CA GLU A 423 20.93 15.05 12.20
C GLU A 423 19.74 14.22 11.74
N VAL A 424 20.05 13.09 11.11
CA VAL A 424 19.05 12.13 10.66
C VAL A 424 18.55 11.33 11.86
N GLN A 425 17.29 11.51 12.22
CA GLN A 425 16.64 10.84 13.35
C GLN A 425 16.27 9.39 13.01
N ALA A 426 15.86 9.19 11.75
CA ALA A 426 15.45 7.92 11.19
C ALA A 426 15.66 7.97 9.67
N HIS A 427 16.14 6.87 9.08
CA HIS A 427 16.16 6.72 7.63
C HIS A 427 16.05 5.27 7.19
N TYR A 428 15.26 5.05 6.15
CA TYR A 428 14.88 3.73 5.65
C TYR A 428 14.92 3.77 4.13
N PRO A 429 15.83 3.06 3.45
CA PRO A 429 15.94 3.14 2.01
C PRO A 429 14.71 2.57 1.27
N THR A 430 14.46 3.10 0.08
CA THR A 430 13.45 2.60 -0.86
C THR A 430 13.54 1.08 -1.05
N LEU A 431 12.39 0.41 -1.09
CA LEU A 431 12.25 -1.02 -1.28
C LEU A 431 13.13 -1.79 -0.29
N SER A 432 12.85 -1.64 1.00
CA SER A 432 13.56 -2.38 2.04
C SER A 432 12.61 -2.97 3.08
N LEU A 433 12.96 -4.18 3.54
CA LEU A 433 12.41 -4.72 4.78
C LEU A 433 13.28 -4.13 5.89
N VAL A 434 12.74 -3.14 6.59
CA VAL A 434 13.44 -2.50 7.68
C VAL A 434 12.91 -3.03 8.98
N GLY A 435 13.83 -3.55 9.78
CA GLY A 435 13.59 -3.66 11.19
C GLY A 435 13.94 -2.35 11.91
N LEU A 436 12.94 -1.76 12.54
CA LEU A 436 13.09 -0.75 13.59
C LEU A 436 13.44 -1.44 14.92
N GLU A 437 14.17 -2.56 14.91
CA GLU A 437 14.46 -3.27 16.16
C GLU A 437 15.38 -2.43 17.06
N ASP A 438 16.21 -1.55 16.49
CA ASP A 438 17.00 -0.57 17.22
C ASP A 438 16.14 0.45 17.98
N LYS A 439 14.94 0.75 17.47
CA LYS A 439 13.90 1.56 18.12
C LYS A 439 12.87 0.72 18.87
N GLY A 440 13.01 -0.60 18.83
CA GLY A 440 12.06 -1.54 19.40
C GLY A 440 10.67 -1.49 18.78
N LEU A 441 10.50 -1.16 17.49
CA LEU A 441 9.15 -1.08 16.90
C LEU A 441 8.77 -2.31 16.08
N GLY A 442 9.74 -3.13 15.66
CA GLY A 442 9.50 -4.33 14.86
C GLY A 442 9.93 -4.16 13.40
N ARG A 443 9.53 -5.09 12.53
CA ARG A 443 9.85 -5.01 11.09
C ARG A 443 8.67 -4.49 10.32
N PHE A 444 8.95 -3.63 9.34
CA PHE A 444 7.99 -3.28 8.33
C PHE A 444 8.64 -3.21 6.96
N LEU A 445 7.80 -3.27 5.96
CA LEU A 445 8.18 -3.11 4.59
C LEU A 445 7.96 -1.65 4.20
N ASN A 446 8.94 -1.08 3.52
CA ASN A 446 8.79 0.23 2.91
C ASN A 446 8.93 0.15 1.38
N CYS A 447 7.96 0.70 0.65
CA CYS A 447 8.06 0.86 -0.80
C CYS A 447 8.96 2.04 -1.13
N ASP A 448 8.61 3.19 -0.57
CA ASP A 448 9.41 4.39 -0.66
C ASP A 448 10.55 4.33 0.36
N GLY A 449 11.38 5.36 0.42
CA GLY A 449 12.38 5.45 1.47
C GLY A 449 12.14 6.67 2.33
N HIS A 450 11.99 6.52 3.63
CA HIS A 450 11.79 7.67 4.53
C HIS A 450 13.11 8.21 5.06
N ILE A 451 13.23 9.52 5.15
CA ILE A 451 14.28 10.20 5.91
C ILE A 451 13.62 11.27 6.77
N SER A 452 13.76 11.14 8.09
CA SER A 452 13.40 12.17 9.06
C SER A 452 14.65 12.85 9.57
N ALA A 453 14.76 14.16 9.38
CA ALA A 453 15.96 14.91 9.71
C ALA A 453 15.66 16.21 10.45
N LEU A 454 16.50 16.51 11.43
CA LEU A 454 16.51 17.78 12.17
C LEU A 454 17.81 18.52 11.87
N PRO A 455 17.77 19.81 11.57
CA PRO A 455 18.99 20.62 11.47
C PRO A 455 19.64 20.77 12.86
N ARG A 456 20.94 20.48 12.97
CA ARG A 456 21.67 20.55 14.27
C ARG A 456 21.62 21.93 14.92
N PHE A 457 21.46 22.99 14.12
CA PHE A 457 21.35 24.36 14.61
C PHE A 457 20.13 24.57 15.53
N TRP A 458 19.02 23.88 15.27
CA TRP A 458 17.76 24.12 15.98
C TRP A 458 17.60 23.26 17.24
N GLN A 459 18.42 22.23 17.42
CA GLN A 459 18.34 21.36 18.61
C GLN A 459 18.74 22.06 19.92
N TRP A 460 19.44 23.20 19.82
CA TRP A 460 19.91 23.98 20.96
C TRP A 460 19.02 25.18 21.31
N ARG A 461 17.86 25.32 20.66
CA ARG A 461 16.94 26.47 20.81
C ARG A 461 15.52 25.99 21.06
#